data_AF-A0A930DT72-F1
#
_entry.id   AF-A0A930DT72-F1
#
_cell.length_a   1.000
_cell.length_b   1.000
_cell.length_c   1.000
_cell.angle_alpha   90.00
_cell.angle_beta   90.00
_cell.angle_gamma   90.00
#
_symmetry.space_group_name_H-M   'P 1'
#
loop_
_entity.id
_entity.type
_entity.pdbx_description
1 polymer ?
#
loop_
_entity_poly.entity_id
_entity_poly.type
_entity_poly.pdbx_seq_one_letter_code
_entity_poly.pdbx_strand_id
1 'polypeptide(L)'
;MAWYDGAIFYQILPGAVLSTLSGEENSNIKELEEYLPYLKVLGCDGIILGPVFSKNPLQYGTGDFHQIRKWLGTEEEFRNFVEDAHGMGIRIVLDVAFPFCDRSFFAFQDLQEKGEASPYCDWFLDLDFSKRSPMGDSFSYQSFRNMPEHPLFNLDNEGLRLYLVEQVKHWISAYDIDGLRLAYSEAVDIHFQKSLRYFSSQMKAEFFLLGEQFIGELA
;
A
#
# COMPACT_ATOMS: atom_id res chain seq x y z
N MET A 1 -5.12 -10.76 -25.07
CA MET A 1 -5.29 -11.34 -23.72
C MET A 1 -4.27 -10.61 -22.86
N ALA A 2 -4.70 -10.11 -21.72
CA ALA A 2 -3.82 -9.45 -20.78
C ALA A 2 -2.82 -10.46 -20.21
N TRP A 3 -1.64 -10.01 -19.77
CA TRP A 3 -0.65 -10.91 -19.17
C TRP A 3 -1.18 -11.72 -17.97
N TYR A 4 -2.16 -11.18 -17.24
CA TYR A 4 -2.77 -11.83 -16.08
C TYR A 4 -3.87 -12.84 -16.45
N ASP A 5 -4.24 -12.98 -17.72
CA ASP A 5 -5.20 -13.98 -18.18
C ASP A 5 -4.54 -15.38 -18.15
N GLY A 6 -4.82 -16.15 -17.09
CA GLY A 6 -4.23 -17.48 -16.87
C GLY A 6 -2.89 -17.47 -16.13
N ALA A 7 -2.48 -16.31 -15.59
CA ALA A 7 -1.27 -16.16 -14.81
C ALA A 7 -1.31 -16.90 -13.46
N ILE A 8 -0.16 -17.42 -13.05
CA ILE A 8 0.06 -18.02 -11.73
C ILE A 8 0.71 -16.97 -10.82
N PHE A 9 0.03 -16.63 -9.73
CA PHE A 9 0.52 -15.67 -8.74
C PHE A 9 1.14 -16.36 -7.53
N TYR A 10 2.24 -15.80 -7.02
CA TYR A 10 2.84 -16.17 -5.75
C TYR A 10 2.82 -14.97 -4.80
N GLN A 11 2.19 -15.12 -3.62
CA GLN A 11 2.16 -14.04 -2.63
C GLN A 11 3.36 -14.14 -1.69
N ILE A 12 4.07 -13.03 -1.53
CA ILE A 12 5.19 -12.89 -0.60
C ILE A 12 4.82 -11.82 0.43
N LEU A 13 4.77 -12.24 1.69
CA LEU A 13 4.74 -11.33 2.84
C LEU A 13 6.18 -11.16 3.33
N PRO A 14 6.85 -10.03 3.06
CA PRO A 14 8.27 -9.87 3.40
C PRO A 14 8.55 -10.14 4.89
N GLY A 15 7.66 -9.68 5.78
CA GLY A 15 7.77 -9.91 7.23
C GLY A 15 7.67 -11.36 7.69
N ALA A 16 7.20 -12.27 6.84
CA ALA A 16 7.06 -13.69 7.16
C ALA A 16 8.22 -14.54 6.63
N VAL A 17 8.93 -14.06 5.60
CA VAL A 17 9.94 -14.85 4.88
C VAL A 17 11.36 -14.33 5.04
N LEU A 18 11.53 -13.03 5.33
CA LEU A 18 12.84 -12.41 5.43
C LEU A 18 13.47 -12.66 6.80
N SER A 19 14.76 -12.97 6.77
CA SER A 19 15.55 -13.35 7.94
C SER A 19 15.77 -12.22 8.93
N THR A 20 15.86 -10.97 8.47
CA THR A 20 16.25 -9.82 9.31
C THR A 20 15.35 -8.61 9.13
N LEU A 21 14.39 -8.42 10.02
CA LEU A 21 13.46 -7.27 9.97
C LEU A 21 13.91 -6.09 10.85
N SER A 22 15.12 -6.15 11.42
CA SER A 22 15.65 -5.19 12.39
C SER A 22 16.92 -4.51 11.90
N GLY A 23 16.92 -3.16 11.88
CA GLY A 23 18.07 -2.31 11.57
C GLY A 23 17.89 -1.53 10.26
N GLU A 24 18.22 -0.23 10.26
CA GLU A 24 18.17 0.63 9.06
C GLU A 24 19.28 0.31 8.04
N GLU A 25 20.21 -0.59 8.35
CA GLU A 25 21.41 -0.87 7.53
C GLU A 25 21.35 -2.18 6.74
N ASN A 26 20.31 -3.00 6.89
CA ASN A 26 20.18 -4.28 6.19
C ASN A 26 19.16 -4.17 5.05
N SER A 27 19.66 -4.20 3.81
CA SER A 27 18.83 -4.37 2.62
C SER A 27 18.39 -5.83 2.50
N ASN A 28 17.09 -6.06 2.68
CA ASN A 28 16.48 -7.39 2.58
C ASN A 28 15.97 -7.72 1.18
N ILE A 29 16.02 -6.77 0.24
CA ILE A 29 15.65 -7.00 -1.15
C ILE A 29 16.53 -8.08 -1.79
N LYS A 30 17.81 -8.18 -1.40
CA LYS A 30 18.69 -9.26 -1.90
C LYS A 30 18.17 -10.64 -1.55
N GLU A 31 17.61 -10.82 -0.35
CA GLU A 31 16.99 -12.08 0.04
C GLU A 31 15.71 -12.34 -0.79
N LEU A 32 14.96 -11.29 -1.19
CA LEU A 32 13.84 -11.44 -2.14
C LEU A 32 14.31 -11.85 -3.55
N GLU A 33 15.41 -11.26 -4.03
CA GLU A 33 16.02 -11.58 -5.33
C GLU A 33 16.40 -13.07 -5.41
N GLU A 34 16.88 -13.67 -4.31
CA GLU A 34 17.23 -15.09 -4.22
C GLU A 34 16.04 -16.03 -4.49
N TYR A 35 14.79 -15.58 -4.27
CA TYR A 35 13.60 -16.38 -4.60
C TYR A 35 13.23 -16.34 -6.08
N LEU A 36 13.64 -15.33 -6.85
CA LEU A 36 13.22 -15.17 -8.25
C LEU A 36 13.55 -16.38 -9.14
N PRO A 37 14.77 -16.98 -9.08
CA PRO A 37 15.06 -18.19 -9.85
C PRO A 37 14.16 -19.36 -9.49
N TYR A 38 13.83 -19.53 -8.21
CA TYR A 38 12.92 -20.57 -7.75
C TYR A 38 11.50 -20.35 -8.27
N LEU A 39 10.99 -19.12 -8.18
CA LEU A 39 9.65 -18.76 -8.65
C LEU A 39 9.52 -18.93 -10.17
N LYS A 40 10.59 -18.64 -10.91
CA LYS A 40 10.65 -18.92 -12.35
C LYS A 40 10.52 -20.42 -12.64
N VAL A 41 11.22 -21.28 -11.90
CA VAL A 41 11.14 -22.74 -12.06
C VAL A 41 9.75 -23.27 -11.66
N LEU A 42 9.13 -22.67 -10.65
CA LEU A 42 7.76 -22.99 -10.23
C LEU A 42 6.73 -22.62 -11.31
N GLY A 43 7.09 -21.73 -12.24
CA GLY A 43 6.21 -21.26 -13.32
C GLY A 43 5.31 -20.12 -12.91
N CYS A 44 5.74 -19.31 -11.93
CA CYS A 44 4.99 -18.12 -11.52
C CYS A 44 5.15 -17.00 -12.55
N ASP A 45 4.04 -16.37 -12.92
CA ASP A 45 4.01 -15.22 -13.83
C ASP A 45 3.97 -13.89 -13.07
N GLY A 46 3.54 -13.89 -11.80
CA GLY A 46 3.42 -12.68 -10.99
C GLY A 46 3.67 -12.90 -9.50
N ILE A 47 4.26 -11.90 -8.85
CA ILE A 47 4.42 -11.83 -7.40
C ILE A 47 3.46 -10.79 -6.85
N ILE A 48 2.67 -11.16 -5.84
CA ILE A 48 1.95 -10.20 -4.99
C ILE A 48 2.83 -9.92 -3.77
N LEU A 49 3.41 -8.73 -3.70
CA LEU A 49 4.39 -8.35 -2.70
C LEU A 49 3.80 -7.31 -1.75
N GLY A 50 3.81 -7.61 -0.45
CA GLY A 50 3.59 -6.58 0.55
C GLY A 50 3.16 -7.10 1.92
N PRO A 51 2.90 -6.18 2.86
CA PRO A 51 2.99 -4.73 2.72
C PRO A 51 4.44 -4.22 2.62
N VAL A 52 4.73 -3.32 1.66
CA VAL A 52 6.09 -2.75 1.43
C VAL A 52 6.28 -1.33 2.01
N PHE A 53 5.17 -0.63 2.25
CA PHE A 53 5.15 0.73 2.79
C PHE A 53 4.94 0.76 4.32
N SER A 54 4.65 -0.37 4.96
CA SER A 54 4.36 -0.39 6.40
C SER A 54 5.63 -0.51 7.23
N LYS A 55 5.69 0.23 8.33
CA LYS A 55 6.77 0.06 9.31
C LYS A 55 6.75 -1.35 9.92
N ASN A 56 5.56 -1.92 10.09
CA ASN A 56 5.40 -3.31 10.50
C ASN A 56 5.34 -4.20 9.25
N PRO A 57 6.31 -5.10 9.03
CA PRO A 57 6.39 -5.89 7.81
C PRO A 57 5.30 -6.98 7.70
N LEU A 58 4.46 -7.14 8.74
CA LEU A 58 3.34 -8.09 8.80
C LEU A 58 1.96 -7.42 8.80
N GLN A 59 1.88 -6.08 8.85
CA GLN A 59 0.61 -5.37 9.00
C GLN A 59 0.53 -4.18 8.04
N TYR A 60 -0.66 -3.85 7.58
CA TYR A 60 -0.88 -2.60 6.84
C TYR A 60 -0.84 -1.38 7.77
N GLY A 61 -0.99 -0.20 7.18
CA GLY A 61 -0.83 1.07 7.87
C GLY A 61 0.52 1.68 7.54
N THR A 62 0.50 2.79 6.83
CA THR A 62 1.72 3.50 6.44
C THR A 62 1.62 4.97 6.79
N GLY A 63 2.73 5.53 7.27
CA GLY A 63 2.90 6.98 7.42
C GLY A 63 3.44 7.65 6.17
N ASP A 64 3.82 6.87 5.16
CA ASP A 64 4.37 7.40 3.92
C ASP A 64 4.14 6.40 2.78
N PHE A 65 3.30 6.79 1.84
CA PHE A 65 3.01 6.05 0.62
C PHE A 65 4.04 6.30 -0.48
N HIS A 66 4.92 7.29 -0.32
CA HIS A 66 5.85 7.67 -1.38
C HIS A 66 6.94 6.62 -1.58
N GLN A 67 7.60 6.21 -0.49
CA GLN A 67 8.78 5.36 -0.54
C GLN A 67 8.56 4.03 0.17
N ILE A 68 9.15 2.96 -0.39
CA ILE A 68 9.26 1.69 0.32
C ILE A 68 10.01 1.86 1.64
N ARG A 69 9.78 0.95 2.58
CA ARG A 69 10.41 1.07 3.90
C ARG A 69 11.87 0.67 3.86
N LYS A 70 12.70 1.44 4.59
CA LYS A 70 14.14 1.20 4.70
C LYS A 70 14.51 -0.22 5.16
N TRP A 71 13.68 -0.85 6.00
CA TRP A 71 13.90 -2.23 6.41
C TRP A 71 13.78 -3.20 5.23
N LEU A 72 13.05 -2.86 4.17
CA LEU A 72 12.99 -3.68 2.96
C LEU A 72 14.25 -3.43 2.12
N GLY A 73 14.58 -2.17 1.87
CA GLY A 73 15.80 -1.76 1.19
C GLY A 73 15.68 -0.33 0.63
N THR A 74 16.60 0.05 -0.25
CA THR A 74 16.56 1.33 -0.95
C THR A 74 15.67 1.28 -2.18
N GLU A 75 15.22 2.45 -2.66
CA GLU A 75 14.46 2.54 -3.92
C GLU A 75 15.24 2.01 -5.12
N GLU A 76 16.57 2.18 -5.13
CA GLU A 76 17.42 1.66 -6.19
C GLU A 76 17.42 0.13 -6.21
N GLU A 77 17.59 -0.49 -5.04
CA GLU A 77 17.52 -1.95 -4.92
C GLU A 77 16.14 -2.46 -5.30
N PHE A 78 15.06 -1.76 -4.95
CA PHE A 78 13.71 -2.18 -5.32
C PHE A 78 13.48 -2.16 -6.83
N ARG A 79 14.01 -1.15 -7.52
CA ARG A 79 13.98 -1.12 -8.99
C ARG A 79 14.76 -2.26 -9.60
N ASN A 80 15.95 -2.55 -9.09
CA ASN A 80 16.77 -3.67 -9.58
C ASN A 80 16.05 -5.01 -9.39
N PHE A 81 15.40 -5.22 -8.24
CA PHE A 81 14.57 -6.40 -8.01
C PHE A 81 13.41 -6.52 -9.00
N VAL A 82 12.72 -5.42 -9.30
CA VAL A 82 11.64 -5.42 -10.30
C VAL A 82 12.20 -5.71 -11.70
N GLU A 83 13.33 -5.11 -12.07
CA GLU A 83 14.01 -5.35 -13.35
C GLU A 83 14.45 -6.81 -13.50
N ASP A 84 15.04 -7.40 -12.45
CA ASP A 84 15.43 -8.80 -12.41
C ASP A 84 14.22 -9.73 -12.53
N ALA A 85 13.13 -9.42 -11.82
CA ALA A 85 11.87 -10.18 -11.93
C ALA A 85 11.33 -10.13 -13.36
N HIS A 86 11.29 -8.94 -13.98
CA HIS A 86 10.87 -8.77 -15.38
C HIS A 86 11.77 -9.53 -16.35
N GLY A 87 13.09 -9.52 -16.15
CA GLY A 87 14.05 -10.30 -16.92
C GLY A 87 13.82 -11.81 -16.83
N MET A 88 13.14 -12.27 -15.78
CA MET A 88 12.69 -13.64 -15.60
C MET A 88 11.27 -13.93 -16.10
N GLY A 89 10.56 -12.91 -16.58
CA GLY A 89 9.16 -13.00 -17.01
C GLY A 89 8.14 -12.86 -15.87
N ILE A 90 8.57 -12.45 -14.68
CA ILE A 90 7.76 -12.33 -13.47
C ILE A 90 7.32 -10.89 -13.28
N ARG A 91 6.02 -10.67 -13.13
CA ARG A 91 5.40 -9.35 -12.90
C ARG A 91 5.30 -9.03 -11.42
N ILE A 92 5.36 -7.75 -11.04
CA ILE A 92 5.31 -7.32 -9.64
C ILE A 92 4.00 -6.57 -9.36
N VAL A 93 3.22 -7.08 -8.40
CA VAL A 93 1.96 -6.51 -7.93
C VAL A 93 2.12 -6.10 -6.48
N LEU A 94 1.89 -4.84 -6.13
CA LEU A 94 2.00 -4.39 -4.74
C LEU A 94 0.71 -4.64 -3.97
N ASP A 95 0.83 -5.16 -2.75
CA ASP A 95 -0.27 -5.30 -1.80
C ASP A 95 -0.39 -4.06 -0.91
N VAL A 96 -1.48 -3.31 -1.06
CA VAL A 96 -1.69 -1.98 -0.45
C VAL A 96 -3.08 -1.85 0.18
N ALA A 97 -3.15 -1.14 1.30
CA ALA A 97 -4.41 -0.74 1.95
C ALA A 97 -4.56 0.78 1.86
N PHE A 98 -5.60 1.24 1.18
CA PHE A 98 -5.98 2.65 1.08
C PHE A 98 -7.02 3.16 2.10
N PRO A 99 -7.82 2.33 2.80
CA PRO A 99 -8.83 2.89 3.71
C PRO A 99 -8.29 3.56 4.98
N PHE A 100 -7.02 3.34 5.34
CA PHE A 100 -6.43 3.88 6.57
C PHE A 100 -4.93 4.11 6.42
N CYS A 101 -4.37 4.87 7.36
CA CYS A 101 -2.94 5.12 7.47
C CYS A 101 -2.39 4.73 8.84
N ASP A 102 -1.09 4.92 9.04
CA ASP A 102 -0.50 5.00 10.38
C ASP A 102 -0.60 6.45 10.89
N ARG A 103 -0.59 6.64 12.22
CA ARG A 103 -0.61 7.99 12.83
C ARG A 103 0.59 8.86 12.44
N SER A 104 1.71 8.27 11.98
CA SER A 104 2.85 9.01 11.44
C SER A 104 2.61 9.60 10.05
N PHE A 105 1.44 9.39 9.45
CA PHE A 105 1.10 10.00 8.17
C PHE A 105 1.09 11.53 8.26
N PHE A 106 1.76 12.20 7.31
CA PHE A 106 2.02 13.65 7.38
C PHE A 106 0.75 14.48 7.65
N ALA A 107 -0.37 14.12 7.02
CA ALA A 107 -1.63 14.82 7.18
C ALA A 107 -2.23 14.61 8.57
N PHE A 108 -2.03 13.42 9.16
CA PHE A 108 -2.49 13.14 10.52
C PHE A 108 -1.60 13.84 11.55
N GLN A 109 -0.28 13.87 11.34
CA GLN A 109 0.63 14.63 12.20
C GLN A 109 0.31 16.13 12.20
N ASP A 110 0.03 16.70 11.03
CA ASP A 110 -0.41 18.09 10.92
C ASP A 110 -1.72 18.34 11.68
N LEU A 111 -2.66 17.40 11.63
CA LEU A 111 -3.89 17.43 12.43
C LEU A 111 -3.61 17.34 13.93
N GLN A 112 -2.68 16.50 14.37
CA GLN A 112 -2.25 16.39 15.76
C GLN A 112 -1.62 17.70 16.29
N GLU A 113 -0.87 18.40 15.43
CA GLU A 113 -0.21 19.65 15.80
C GLU A 113 -1.15 20.86 15.78
N LYS A 114 -2.03 20.95 14.78
CA LYS A 114 -2.82 22.16 14.49
C LYS A 114 -4.30 22.04 14.88
N GLY A 115 -4.80 20.83 15.14
CA GLY A 115 -6.21 20.59 15.41
C GLY A 115 -7.11 21.12 14.29
N GLU A 116 -8.16 21.85 14.66
CA GLU A 116 -9.14 22.45 13.73
C GLU A 116 -8.51 23.37 12.67
N ALA A 117 -7.30 23.88 12.91
CA ALA A 117 -6.59 24.72 11.94
C ALA A 117 -5.85 23.91 10.84
N SER A 118 -5.85 22.58 10.92
CA SER A 118 -5.22 21.74 9.91
C SER A 118 -5.99 21.77 8.60
N PRO A 119 -5.33 21.94 7.43
CA PRO A 119 -5.98 21.83 6.13
C PRO A 119 -6.41 20.39 5.80
N TYR A 120 -6.01 19.40 6.61
CA TYR A 120 -6.28 17.99 6.38
C TYR A 120 -7.44 17.44 7.23
N CYS A 121 -8.21 18.29 7.90
CA CYS A 121 -9.37 17.83 8.68
C CYS A 121 -10.30 16.93 7.85
N ASP A 122 -10.60 17.33 6.62
CA ASP A 122 -11.53 16.58 5.75
C ASP A 122 -10.93 15.29 5.16
N TRP A 123 -9.67 14.96 5.45
CA TRP A 123 -9.03 13.72 4.99
C TRP A 123 -9.31 12.54 5.92
N PHE A 124 -9.89 12.76 7.11
CA PHE A 124 -10.16 11.72 8.10
C PHE A 124 -11.64 11.66 8.46
N LEU A 125 -12.12 10.47 8.81
CA LEU A 125 -13.52 10.25 9.16
C LEU A 125 -13.83 10.55 10.63
N ASP A 126 -15.03 11.08 10.87
CA ASP A 126 -15.62 11.37 12.18
C ASP A 126 -14.71 12.14 13.16
N LEU A 127 -14.05 13.19 12.66
CA LEU A 127 -13.30 14.11 13.52
C LEU A 127 -14.24 14.84 14.48
N ASP A 128 -13.92 14.79 15.78
CA ASP A 128 -14.64 15.53 16.82
C ASP A 128 -13.64 16.13 17.82
N PHE A 129 -13.44 17.45 17.72
CA PHE A 129 -12.52 18.23 18.55
C PHE A 129 -13.05 18.51 19.96
N SER A 130 -14.28 18.12 20.28
CA SER A 130 -14.83 18.19 21.64
C SER A 130 -14.46 16.98 22.50
N LYS A 131 -13.93 15.92 21.88
CA LYS A 131 -13.57 14.65 22.53
C LYS A 131 -12.08 14.36 22.37
N ARG A 132 -11.50 13.59 23.29
CA ARG A 132 -10.12 13.12 23.18
C ARG A 132 -10.06 11.72 22.60
N SER A 133 -9.01 11.43 21.82
CA SER A 133 -8.75 10.07 21.36
C SER A 133 -8.20 9.19 22.50
N PRO A 134 -8.29 7.85 22.38
CA PRO A 134 -7.62 6.91 23.28
C PRO A 134 -6.09 7.05 23.31
N MET A 135 -5.52 7.71 22.30
CA MET A 135 -4.08 7.92 22.13
C MET A 135 -3.60 9.28 22.67
N GLY A 136 -4.50 10.05 23.29
CA GLY A 136 -4.16 11.33 23.93
C GLY A 136 -4.25 12.56 23.02
N ASP A 137 -4.78 12.43 21.81
CA ASP A 137 -5.03 13.57 20.93
C ASP A 137 -6.16 14.44 21.48
N SER A 138 -6.14 15.74 21.12
CA SER A 138 -7.17 16.70 21.51
C SER A 138 -8.50 16.56 20.75
N PHE A 139 -8.61 15.58 19.85
CA PHE A 139 -9.78 15.24 19.05
C PHE A 139 -9.98 13.72 19.04
N SER A 140 -11.20 13.24 18.77
CA SER A 140 -11.47 11.86 18.38
C SER A 140 -11.63 11.72 16.87
N TYR A 141 -11.49 10.49 16.35
CA TYR A 141 -11.59 10.14 14.94
C TYR A 141 -12.02 8.68 14.79
N GLN A 142 -12.53 8.30 13.62
CA GLN A 142 -12.82 6.90 13.30
C GLN A 142 -11.53 6.13 12.99
N SER A 143 -11.41 4.90 13.49
CA SER A 143 -10.22 4.07 13.28
C SER A 143 -10.57 2.70 12.74
N PHE A 144 -9.63 2.12 11.99
CA PHE A 144 -9.80 0.82 11.38
C PHE A 144 -9.94 -0.26 12.46
N ARG A 145 -11.08 -0.97 12.47
CA ARG A 145 -11.39 -2.04 13.44
C ARG A 145 -11.18 -1.63 14.91
N ASN A 146 -11.46 -0.38 15.25
CA ASN A 146 -11.23 0.19 16.59
C ASN A 146 -9.76 0.13 17.06
N MET A 147 -8.81 0.10 16.13
CA MET A 147 -7.36 0.20 16.42
C MET A 147 -6.93 1.67 16.28
N PRO A 148 -6.77 2.43 17.36
CA PRO A 148 -6.50 3.88 17.29
C PRO A 148 -5.20 4.25 16.56
N GLU A 149 -4.30 3.30 16.38
CA GLU A 149 -3.07 3.45 15.58
C GLU A 149 -3.35 3.64 14.08
N HIS A 150 -4.58 3.33 13.63
CA HIS A 150 -4.98 3.34 12.23
C HIS A 150 -6.19 4.26 11.95
N PRO A 151 -5.98 5.58 11.83
CA PRO A 151 -7.02 6.52 11.44
C PRO A 151 -7.61 6.16 10.07
N LEU A 152 -8.94 6.17 9.95
CA LEU A 152 -9.62 5.96 8.67
C LEU A 152 -9.56 7.21 7.81
N PHE A 153 -9.27 6.99 6.54
CA PHE A 153 -9.30 8.01 5.51
C PHE A 153 -10.74 8.28 5.02
N ASN A 154 -11.02 9.56 4.77
CA ASN A 154 -12.23 9.98 4.08
C ASN A 154 -12.01 9.90 2.56
N LEU A 155 -12.27 8.74 1.97
CA LEU A 155 -12.06 8.50 0.54
C LEU A 155 -13.06 9.26 -0.36
N ASP A 156 -14.06 9.95 0.18
CA ASP A 156 -14.89 10.88 -0.60
C ASP A 156 -14.15 12.19 -0.91
N ASN A 157 -13.17 12.56 -0.09
CA ASN A 157 -12.35 13.76 -0.28
C ASN A 157 -11.54 13.68 -1.58
N GLU A 158 -11.76 14.63 -2.48
CA GLU A 158 -11.08 14.67 -3.79
C GLU A 158 -9.57 14.88 -3.64
N GLY A 159 -9.13 15.75 -2.73
CA GLY A 159 -7.71 16.03 -2.48
C GLY A 159 -6.95 14.78 -2.03
N LEU A 160 -7.55 13.99 -1.12
CA LEU A 160 -6.98 12.72 -0.69
C LEU A 160 -6.94 11.69 -1.82
N ARG A 161 -8.03 11.53 -2.59
CA ARG A 161 -8.05 10.60 -3.73
C ARG A 161 -7.00 10.97 -4.78
N LEU A 162 -6.85 12.25 -5.08
CA LEU A 162 -5.80 12.74 -5.98
C LEU A 162 -4.41 12.41 -5.44
N TYR A 163 -4.16 12.66 -4.15
CA TYR A 163 -2.89 12.29 -3.51
C TYR A 163 -2.60 10.79 -3.68
N LEU A 164 -3.55 9.90 -3.37
CA LEU A 164 -3.38 8.45 -3.49
C LEU A 164 -3.16 8.01 -4.94
N VAL A 165 -3.88 8.60 -5.91
CA VAL A 165 -3.63 8.36 -7.34
C VAL A 165 -2.21 8.76 -7.72
N GLU A 166 -1.71 9.91 -7.26
CA GLU A 166 -0.35 10.34 -7.54
C GLU A 166 0.70 9.38 -6.96
N GLN A 167 0.43 8.75 -5.80
CA GLN A 167 1.32 7.70 -5.28
C GLN A 167 1.34 6.48 -6.21
N VAL A 168 0.19 6.04 -6.71
CA VAL A 168 0.12 4.94 -7.68
C VAL A 168 0.88 5.27 -8.96
N LYS A 169 0.69 6.49 -9.50
CA LYS A 169 1.44 6.95 -10.69
C LYS A 169 2.94 6.97 -10.42
N HIS A 170 3.34 7.44 -9.24
CA HIS A 170 4.73 7.44 -8.82
C HIS A 170 5.28 6.02 -8.80
N TRP A 171 4.63 5.06 -8.16
CA TRP A 171 5.12 3.67 -8.11
C TRP A 171 5.25 3.02 -9.50
N ILE A 172 4.28 3.27 -10.39
CA ILE A 172 4.37 2.80 -11.78
C ILE A 172 5.58 3.43 -12.49
N SER A 173 5.80 4.73 -12.32
CA SER A 173 6.89 5.43 -13.00
C SER A 173 8.28 5.14 -12.41
N ALA A 174 8.35 5.02 -11.09
CA ALA A 174 9.59 4.89 -10.34
C ALA A 174 10.07 3.44 -10.28
N TYR A 175 9.14 2.49 -10.10
CA TYR A 175 9.47 1.09 -9.83
C TYR A 175 9.02 0.14 -10.94
N ASP A 176 8.30 0.62 -11.95
CA ASP A 176 7.73 -0.19 -13.03
C ASP A 176 6.85 -1.37 -12.57
N ILE A 177 6.13 -1.22 -11.45
CA ILE A 177 5.18 -2.24 -11.00
C ILE A 177 4.09 -2.52 -12.05
N ASP A 178 3.51 -3.71 -12.01
CA ASP A 178 2.55 -4.24 -13.00
C ASP A 178 1.13 -4.35 -12.48
N GLY A 179 0.91 -4.17 -11.18
CA GLY A 179 -0.42 -4.12 -10.62
C GLY A 179 -0.50 -3.72 -9.16
N LEU A 180 -1.74 -3.64 -8.67
CA LEU A 180 -2.05 -3.49 -7.25
C LEU A 180 -3.04 -4.56 -6.81
N ARG A 181 -2.79 -5.10 -5.62
CA ARG A 181 -3.78 -5.80 -4.82
C ARG A 181 -4.26 -4.85 -3.72
N LEU A 182 -5.55 -4.54 -3.74
CA LEU A 182 -6.20 -3.59 -2.85
C LEU A 182 -6.81 -4.34 -1.67
N ALA A 183 -6.15 -4.27 -0.51
CA ALA A 183 -6.67 -4.78 0.76
C ALA A 183 -7.91 -3.99 1.18
N TYR A 184 -8.92 -4.68 1.72
CA TYR A 184 -10.18 -4.07 2.18
C TYR A 184 -10.86 -3.21 1.10
N SER A 185 -10.93 -3.71 -0.13
CA SER A 185 -11.44 -2.95 -1.27
C SER A 185 -12.93 -2.63 -1.17
N GLU A 186 -13.67 -3.33 -0.30
CA GLU A 186 -15.06 -3.01 0.04
C GLU A 186 -15.22 -1.63 0.69
N ALA A 187 -14.19 -1.13 1.38
CA ALA A 187 -14.17 0.20 1.99
C ALA A 187 -13.73 1.30 1.01
N VAL A 188 -13.32 0.92 -0.20
CA VAL A 188 -12.86 1.85 -1.25
C VAL A 188 -14.04 2.14 -2.18
N ASP A 189 -14.53 3.38 -2.20
CA ASP A 189 -15.67 3.76 -3.05
C ASP A 189 -15.47 3.42 -4.54
N ILE A 190 -16.56 3.04 -5.21
CA ILE A 190 -16.55 2.61 -6.61
C ILE A 190 -16.07 3.70 -7.57
N HIS A 191 -16.30 4.98 -7.27
CA HIS A 191 -15.78 6.08 -8.09
C HIS A 191 -14.27 6.20 -7.94
N PHE A 192 -13.74 6.00 -6.73
CA PHE A 192 -12.29 5.96 -6.55
C PHE A 192 -11.65 4.76 -7.26
N GLN A 193 -12.26 3.56 -7.16
CA GLN A 193 -11.79 2.39 -7.92
C GLN A 193 -11.80 2.63 -9.44
N LYS A 194 -12.85 3.28 -9.97
CA LYS A 194 -12.91 3.68 -11.39
C LYS A 194 -11.79 4.67 -11.76
N SER A 195 -11.50 5.65 -10.91
CA SER A 195 -10.38 6.57 -11.10
C SER A 195 -9.04 5.83 -11.13
N LEU A 196 -8.81 4.91 -10.19
CA LEU A 196 -7.61 4.06 -10.17
C LEU A 196 -7.46 3.26 -11.47
N ARG A 197 -8.54 2.62 -11.95
CA ARG A 197 -8.53 1.92 -13.25
C ARG A 197 -8.22 2.86 -14.40
N TYR A 198 -8.88 4.02 -14.47
CA TYR A 198 -8.66 4.99 -15.53
C TYR A 198 -7.18 5.41 -15.57
N PHE A 199 -6.63 5.95 -14.48
CA PHE A 199 -5.26 6.47 -14.47
C PHE A 199 -4.21 5.38 -14.70
N SER A 200 -4.33 4.23 -14.05
CA SER A 200 -3.39 3.12 -14.27
C SER A 200 -3.40 2.63 -15.73
N SER A 201 -4.57 2.60 -16.39
CA SER A 201 -4.67 2.18 -17.80
C SER A 201 -3.99 3.14 -18.78
N GLN A 202 -3.93 4.43 -18.43
CA GLN A 202 -3.22 5.43 -19.22
C GLN A 202 -1.71 5.29 -19.11
N MET A 203 -1.20 4.64 -18.06
CA MET A 203 0.23 4.46 -17.82
C MET A 203 0.72 3.08 -18.28
N LYS A 204 -0.01 2.02 -17.92
CA LYS A 204 0.23 0.64 -18.36
C LYS A 204 -1.12 0.03 -18.76
N ALA A 205 -1.29 -0.24 -20.05
CA ALA A 205 -2.54 -0.76 -20.61
C ALA A 205 -3.02 -2.04 -19.90
N GLU A 206 -2.08 -2.93 -19.55
CA GLU A 206 -2.34 -4.20 -18.86
C GLU A 206 -2.02 -4.14 -17.36
N PHE A 207 -2.11 -2.96 -16.73
CA PHE A 207 -1.94 -2.84 -15.28
C PHE A 207 -3.04 -3.63 -14.56
N PHE A 208 -2.63 -4.57 -13.71
CA PHE A 208 -3.51 -5.48 -12.98
C PHE A 208 -4.08 -4.84 -11.72
N LEU A 209 -5.37 -5.00 -11.47
CA LEU A 209 -6.03 -4.52 -10.25
C LEU A 209 -6.84 -5.67 -9.67
N LEU A 210 -6.48 -6.08 -8.45
CA LEU A 210 -7.15 -7.14 -7.69
C LEU A 210 -7.72 -6.55 -6.40
N GLY A 211 -9.04 -6.56 -6.22
CA GLY A 211 -9.68 -6.16 -4.97
C GLY A 211 -9.88 -7.35 -4.03
N GLU A 212 -9.41 -7.24 -2.80
CA GLU A 212 -9.85 -8.13 -1.72
C GLU A 212 -11.21 -7.65 -1.22
N GLN A 213 -12.21 -8.54 -1.21
CA GLN A 213 -13.52 -8.26 -0.62
C GLN A 213 -13.89 -9.36 0.36
N PHE A 214 -14.32 -8.97 1.54
CA PHE A 214 -14.91 -9.88 2.52
C PHE A 214 -16.43 -9.80 2.42
N ILE A 215 -17.06 -10.86 1.87
CA ILE A 215 -18.52 -10.98 1.77
C ILE A 215 -18.95 -12.20 2.59
N GLY A 216 -19.78 -11.98 3.62
CA GLY A 216 -20.41 -13.07 4.40
C GLY A 216 -20.45 -12.83 5.90
N GLU A 217 -20.95 -13.81 6.65
CA GLU A 217 -21.18 -13.74 8.12
C GLU A 217 -19.91 -13.57 8.98
N LEU A 218 -18.73 -13.60 8.36
CA LEU A 218 -17.41 -13.43 9.00
C LEU A 218 -16.72 -12.11 8.64
N ALA A 219 -17.42 -11.20 7.96
CA ALA A 219 -16.93 -9.85 7.61
C ALA A 219 -17.06 -8.86 8.79
#